data_AF-A0A1G4PKV3-F1
#
_entry.id   AF-A0A1G4PKV3-F1
#
_cell.length_a   1.000
_cell.length_b   1.000
_cell.length_c   1.000
_cell.angle_alpha   90.00
_cell.angle_beta   90.00
_cell.angle_gamma   90.00
#
_symmetry.space_group_name_H-M   'P 1'
#
loop_
_entity.id
_entity.type
_entity.pdbx_description
1 polymer ?
#
loop_
_entity_poly.entity_id
_entity_poly.type
_entity_poly.pdbx_seq_one_letter_code
_entity_poly.pdbx_strand_id
1 'polypeptide(L)'
;MTKRRTVCLITISLLITLCLATVTACITDKCPTFDQSHSDINVSDCLSIGNSPDEIRFVYYAQKSGYYNLCIHLNNSALSGSVGIHVRDHFIKLISRPDDGDEVSTTFFCNEGKNLICIKKFDGDLIASIERFVIKPSDHTIKMVIVPHEDDEIFAFAGSIQQMLKNGDDVRVVFLTNGDYFNKELGPVRISESLRALEILGVVRSNITFLGYGDALISSLFLACETDEVFESKCHLTETYGDSSQGVYDYHFLNSGNHASYSGNNIREDLLSILDINRPEAIFVTSTTEWHPDHKYLYAFMDETIKKLNKSYDYHPSLCQSVIHGDSADWPQRLEYDANGQPIIVSFTTPFSTSNPDLSWEDATHVILSDDEINNKYEAIKEFVSQNEGGDNYKGNSEFNFAFCKEDEFYWIKQY
;
A
#
# COMPACT_ATOMS: atom_id res chain seq x y z
N MET A 1 89.55 6.75 -1.72
CA MET A 1 88.47 6.70 -0.71
C MET A 1 87.16 6.46 -1.47
N THR A 2 86.78 5.20 -1.79
CA THR A 2 85.83 4.31 -1.07
C THR A 2 84.44 4.96 -0.88
N LYS A 3 83.28 4.47 -1.39
CA LYS A 3 82.73 3.17 -1.85
C LYS A 3 81.64 3.48 -2.93
N ARG A 4 81.43 2.78 -4.06
CA ARG A 4 80.92 1.41 -4.41
C ARG A 4 79.48 1.04 -3.98
N ARG A 5 78.63 0.85 -5.02
CA ARG A 5 77.52 -0.13 -5.26
C ARG A 5 76.24 0.02 -4.39
N THR A 6 75.00 -0.24 -4.85
CA THR A 6 74.47 -1.41 -5.59
C THR A 6 73.06 -1.11 -6.15
N VAL A 7 72.70 -1.76 -7.27
CA VAL A 7 71.36 -1.84 -7.89
C VAL A 7 70.48 -2.89 -7.19
N CYS A 8 69.17 -2.68 -7.08
CA CYS A 8 68.21 -3.80 -7.05
C CYS A 8 66.82 -3.38 -7.56
N LEU A 9 66.38 -4.00 -8.66
CA LEU A 9 64.97 -4.10 -9.07
C LEU A 9 64.32 -5.22 -8.24
N ILE A 10 63.17 -4.95 -7.61
CA ILE A 10 62.19 -5.99 -7.21
C ILE A 10 60.78 -5.41 -7.40
N THR A 11 60.02 -5.97 -8.34
CA THR A 11 58.56 -5.97 -8.41
C THR A 11 57.96 -6.83 -7.30
N ILE A 12 56.87 -6.43 -6.63
CA ILE A 12 55.86 -7.31 -6.01
C ILE A 12 54.54 -6.55 -5.76
N SER A 13 53.48 -7.10 -6.36
CA SER A 13 52.06 -7.26 -5.98
C SER A 13 51.21 -6.14 -5.37
N LEU A 14 50.14 -5.85 -6.12
CA LEU A 14 48.73 -5.76 -5.72
C LEU A 14 48.45 -5.92 -4.21
N LEU A 15 48.01 -4.85 -3.56
CA LEU A 15 47.07 -4.91 -2.44
C LEU A 15 46.05 -3.78 -2.61
N ILE A 16 44.84 -4.19 -2.99
CA ILE A 16 43.62 -3.40 -2.94
C ILE A 16 43.45 -2.99 -1.48
N THR A 17 43.69 -1.73 -1.17
CA THR A 17 43.43 -1.17 0.15
C THR A 17 42.08 -0.47 0.07
N LEU A 18 41.06 -1.09 0.67
CA LEU A 18 39.79 -0.47 1.02
C LEU A 18 40.09 0.91 1.62
N CYS A 19 39.71 1.98 0.93
CA CYS A 19 39.73 3.31 1.51
C CYS A 19 38.54 3.39 2.48
N LEU A 20 38.80 3.13 3.77
CA LEU A 20 37.98 3.70 4.83
C LEU A 20 38.16 5.22 4.77
N ALA A 21 37.19 5.93 4.20
CA ALA A 21 37.06 7.36 4.42
C ALA A 21 36.21 7.57 5.67
N THR A 22 36.87 7.89 6.78
CA THR A 22 36.24 8.60 7.90
C THR A 22 35.91 10.01 7.44
N VAL A 23 34.64 10.39 7.50
CA VAL A 23 34.21 11.78 7.30
C VAL A 23 33.57 12.26 8.59
N THR A 24 34.23 13.21 9.24
CA THR A 24 33.70 13.96 10.38
C THR A 24 32.71 15.00 9.86
N ALA A 25 31.45 14.91 10.25
CA ALA A 25 30.42 15.88 9.90
C ALA A 25 30.53 17.15 10.77
N CYS A 26 30.51 18.32 10.13
CA CYS A 26 30.37 19.60 10.81
C CYS A 26 28.89 19.94 10.92
N ILE A 27 28.41 20.08 12.15
CA ILE A 27 27.06 20.51 12.50
C ILE A 27 26.98 22.03 12.35
N THR A 28 26.02 22.54 11.57
CA THR A 28 25.18 23.71 11.90
C THR A 28 24.11 23.92 10.82
N ASP A 29 22.84 23.90 11.24
CA ASP A 29 21.59 24.37 10.60
C ASP A 29 21.36 24.09 9.09
N LYS A 30 20.49 23.20 8.61
CA LYS A 30 19.49 22.27 9.16
C LYS A 30 19.31 21.14 8.11
N CYS A 31 19.23 19.89 8.57
CA CYS A 31 19.17 18.63 7.80
C CYS A 31 20.47 18.25 7.06
N PRO A 32 21.19 17.17 7.46
CA PRO A 32 22.32 16.67 6.70
C PRO A 32 21.81 16.14 5.36
N THR A 33 22.30 16.71 4.26
CA THR A 33 22.04 16.23 2.91
C THR A 33 23.22 15.37 2.49
N PHE A 34 23.00 14.06 2.34
CA PHE A 34 24.04 13.16 1.84
C PHE A 34 23.91 13.02 0.32
N ASP A 35 24.96 13.42 -0.40
CA ASP A 35 25.13 13.18 -1.83
C ASP A 35 26.11 12.01 -1.98
N GLN A 36 25.59 10.79 -2.09
CA GLN A 36 26.41 9.59 -2.30
C GLN A 36 25.80 8.68 -3.36
N SER A 37 26.62 8.23 -4.30
CA SER A 37 26.25 7.26 -5.33
C SER A 37 26.37 5.80 -4.86
N HIS A 38 26.44 5.54 -3.55
CA HIS A 38 26.70 4.22 -2.99
C HIS A 38 25.40 3.54 -2.52
N SER A 39 25.29 2.24 -2.79
CA SER A 39 24.14 1.38 -2.43
C SER A 39 24.09 0.97 -0.96
N ASP A 40 25.12 1.29 -0.20
CA ASP A 40 25.30 0.89 1.19
C ASP A 40 25.96 2.04 1.94
N ILE A 41 25.18 2.71 2.78
CA ILE A 41 25.63 3.90 3.50
C ILE A 41 25.64 3.54 4.98
N ASN A 42 26.87 3.42 5.51
CA ASN A 42 27.11 3.26 6.93
C ASN A 42 27.14 4.64 7.57
N VAL A 43 26.14 4.94 8.40
CA VAL A 43 26.00 6.25 9.03
C VAL A 43 26.76 6.20 10.35
N SER A 44 28.10 6.23 10.26
CA SER A 44 28.99 6.01 11.41
C SER A 44 28.95 7.11 12.49
N ASP A 45 28.17 8.18 12.27
CA ASP A 45 27.73 9.12 13.30
C ASP A 45 26.19 9.10 13.32
N CYS A 46 25.62 8.40 14.30
CA CYS A 46 24.19 8.16 14.50
C CYS A 46 23.33 9.38 14.12
N LEU A 47 22.58 9.29 13.01
CA LEU A 47 21.50 10.23 12.73
C LEU A 47 20.40 9.95 13.76
N SER A 48 20.44 10.66 14.88
CA SER A 48 19.34 10.67 15.83
C SER A 48 18.27 11.60 15.30
N ILE A 49 17.07 11.06 15.13
CA ILE A 49 15.85 11.86 14.94
C ILE A 49 15.47 12.40 16.33
N GLY A 50 16.35 13.20 16.93
CA GLY A 50 16.16 13.81 18.24
C GLY A 50 15.34 15.10 18.17
N ASN A 51 15.58 16.03 19.10
CA ASN A 51 14.93 17.36 19.17
C ASN A 51 15.27 18.33 18.01
N SER A 52 15.88 17.83 16.93
CA SER A 52 16.16 18.46 15.63
C SER A 52 17.40 17.76 15.02
N PRO A 53 17.39 17.30 13.76
CA PRO A 53 16.42 17.61 12.70
C PRO A 53 15.20 16.68 12.68
N ASP A 54 14.01 17.26 12.42
CA ASP A 54 12.73 16.54 12.29
C ASP A 54 12.65 15.65 11.04
N GLU A 55 13.64 15.77 10.15
CA GLU A 55 13.77 14.96 8.95
C GLU A 55 15.24 14.72 8.60
N ILE A 56 15.50 13.62 7.91
CA ILE A 56 16.76 13.26 7.30
C ILE A 56 16.53 13.19 5.80
N ARG A 57 17.45 13.74 5.00
CA ARG A 57 17.36 13.72 3.54
C ARG A 57 18.63 13.21 2.91
N PHE A 58 18.50 12.35 1.91
CA PHE A 58 19.62 11.92 1.11
C PHE A 58 19.20 11.69 -0.34
N VAL A 59 20.17 11.77 -1.23
CA VAL A 59 19.95 11.63 -2.66
C VAL A 59 20.50 10.29 -3.11
N TYR A 60 19.65 9.48 -3.72
CA TYR A 60 20.05 8.24 -4.38
C TYR A 60 20.05 8.42 -5.90
N TYR A 61 21.15 8.04 -6.54
CA TYR A 61 21.29 8.08 -8.00
C TYR A 61 21.11 6.69 -8.60
N ALA A 62 19.90 6.39 -9.08
CA ALA A 62 19.58 5.13 -9.71
C ALA A 62 20.19 5.07 -11.12
N GLN A 63 20.86 3.96 -11.46
CA GLN A 63 21.48 3.77 -12.78
C GLN A 63 20.46 3.50 -13.88
N LYS A 64 19.26 3.04 -13.52
CA LYS A 64 18.13 2.80 -14.41
C LYS A 64 16.84 3.00 -13.64
N SER A 65 15.76 3.33 -14.34
CA SER A 65 14.43 3.28 -13.73
C SER A 65 14.08 1.83 -13.35
N GLY A 66 13.38 1.65 -12.24
CA GLY A 66 12.94 0.33 -11.78
C GLY A 66 12.71 0.25 -10.27
N TYR A 67 12.43 -0.96 -9.79
CA TYR A 67 12.21 -1.24 -8.37
C TYR A 67 13.52 -1.38 -7.60
N TYR A 68 13.53 -0.84 -6.40
CA TYR A 68 14.63 -0.92 -5.45
C TYR A 68 14.09 -1.25 -4.06
N ASN A 69 14.82 -2.07 -3.32
CA ASN A 69 14.56 -2.34 -1.92
C ASN A 69 15.39 -1.41 -1.06
N LEU A 70 14.72 -0.61 -0.22
CA LEU A 70 15.33 0.12 0.88
C LEU A 70 15.24 -0.76 2.13
N CYS A 71 16.39 -1.05 2.74
CA CYS A 71 16.49 -1.67 4.05
C CYS A 71 17.12 -0.67 5.02
N ILE A 72 16.49 -0.46 6.17
CA ILE A 72 16.92 0.44 7.24
C ILE A 72 17.19 -0.41 8.48
N HIS A 73 18.40 -0.32 9.01
CA HIS A 73 18.77 -0.88 10.30
C HIS A 73 18.69 0.21 11.36
N LEU A 74 17.86 -0.03 12.37
CA LEU A 74 17.59 0.87 13.48
C LEU A 74 18.34 0.39 14.72
N ASN A 75 19.02 1.30 15.44
CA ASN A 75 19.65 0.97 16.71
C ASN A 75 18.59 0.79 17.80
N ASN A 76 18.80 -0.20 18.66
CA ASN A 76 17.89 -0.58 19.72
C ASN A 76 18.07 0.36 20.93
N SER A 77 17.29 1.45 20.96
CA SER A 77 17.05 2.25 22.17
C SER A 77 15.56 2.26 22.47
N ALA A 78 15.20 1.95 23.71
CA ALA A 78 13.81 1.77 24.17
C ALA A 78 13.00 3.07 23.99
N LEU A 79 12.18 3.16 22.92
CA LEU A 79 11.51 4.39 22.52
C LEU A 79 10.19 4.11 21.79
N SER A 80 9.30 5.10 21.81
CA SER A 80 7.95 5.09 21.19
C SER A 80 7.81 6.24 20.19
N GLY A 81 7.21 5.96 19.03
CA GLY A 81 6.90 6.94 18.00
C GLY A 81 7.03 6.34 16.60
N SER A 82 6.82 7.18 15.59
CA SER A 82 6.81 6.76 14.19
C SER A 82 7.58 7.69 13.26
N VAL A 83 8.11 7.12 12.17
CA VAL A 83 8.75 7.84 11.07
C VAL A 83 8.14 7.47 9.74
N GLY A 84 7.89 8.48 8.91
CA GLY A 84 7.49 8.31 7.52
C GLY A 84 8.72 8.24 6.61
N ILE A 85 8.77 7.24 5.74
CA ILE A 85 9.69 7.21 4.59
C ILE A 85 8.97 7.87 3.41
N HIS A 86 9.63 8.86 2.82
CA HIS A 86 9.16 9.57 1.64
C HIS A 86 10.20 9.44 0.53
N VAL A 87 9.72 9.27 -0.70
CA VAL A 87 10.55 9.27 -1.90
C VAL A 87 9.96 10.26 -2.89
N ARG A 88 10.82 11.12 -3.46
CA ARG A 88 10.40 12.26 -4.30
C ARG A 88 9.29 13.10 -3.62
N ASP A 89 9.44 13.30 -2.30
CA ASP A 89 8.49 13.99 -1.40
C ASP A 89 7.16 13.26 -1.12
N HIS A 90 6.90 12.11 -1.75
CA HIS A 90 5.70 11.31 -1.54
C HIS A 90 5.90 10.23 -0.47
N PHE A 91 4.95 10.10 0.46
CA PHE A 91 4.95 9.04 1.48
C PHE A 91 4.88 7.64 0.84
N ILE A 92 5.69 6.71 1.34
CA ILE A 92 5.70 5.29 0.91
C ILE A 92 5.53 4.27 2.03
N LYS A 93 5.91 4.60 3.28
CA LYS A 93 5.86 3.67 4.41
C LYS A 93 5.94 4.40 5.74
N LEU A 94 5.10 4.01 6.69
CA LEU A 94 5.22 4.38 8.11
C LEU A 94 5.97 3.27 8.84
N ILE A 95 6.94 3.64 9.67
CA ILE A 95 7.60 2.76 10.63
C ILE A 95 7.16 3.19 12.02
N SER A 96 6.65 2.27 12.81
CA SER A 96 6.14 2.51 14.17
C SER A 96 6.84 1.59 15.17
N ARG A 97 7.38 2.15 16.27
CA ARG A 97 7.93 1.36 17.39
C ARG A 97 6.90 1.21 18.51
N PRO A 98 6.78 0.05 19.16
CA PRO A 98 7.65 -1.13 19.05
C PRO A 98 7.23 -2.16 17.97
N ASP A 99 6.18 -1.87 17.19
CA ASP A 99 5.57 -2.83 16.25
C ASP A 99 6.55 -3.31 15.18
N ASP A 100 7.46 -2.43 14.74
CA ASP A 100 8.52 -2.77 13.80
C ASP A 100 9.81 -3.22 14.50
N GLY A 101 10.46 -4.23 13.90
CA GLY A 101 11.75 -4.78 14.33
C GLY A 101 12.93 -3.83 14.07
N ASP A 102 14.14 -4.31 14.36
CA ASP A 102 15.38 -3.55 14.18
C ASP A 102 15.81 -3.43 12.71
N GLU A 103 15.21 -4.21 11.83
CA GLU A 103 15.39 -4.15 10.39
C GLU A 103 14.04 -3.93 9.71
N VAL A 104 13.92 -2.83 8.97
CA VAL A 104 12.72 -2.49 8.23
C VAL A 104 13.04 -2.39 6.75
N SER A 105 12.24 -3.05 5.91
CA SER A 105 12.40 -3.01 4.47
C SER A 105 11.14 -2.55 3.75
N THR A 106 11.33 -1.95 2.57
CA THR A 106 10.26 -1.57 1.65
C THR A 106 10.78 -1.49 0.22
N THR A 107 9.94 -1.89 -0.74
CA THR A 107 10.19 -1.70 -2.17
C THR A 107 9.70 -0.32 -2.60
N PHE A 108 10.39 0.33 -3.53
CA PHE A 108 9.90 1.57 -4.14
C PHE A 108 10.46 1.73 -5.55
N PHE A 109 9.78 2.54 -6.37
CA PHE A 109 10.20 2.79 -7.74
C PHE A 109 11.12 4.01 -7.83
N CYS A 110 12.33 3.83 -8.36
CA CYS A 110 13.23 4.91 -8.70
C CYS A 110 13.10 5.28 -10.18
N ASN A 111 13.16 6.57 -10.48
CA ASN A 111 13.47 7.04 -11.83
C ASN A 111 14.98 6.95 -12.07
N GLU A 112 15.41 6.76 -13.31
CA GLU A 112 16.82 6.92 -13.68
C GLU A 112 17.36 8.29 -13.23
N GLY A 113 18.54 8.30 -12.62
CA GLY A 113 19.15 9.49 -12.07
C GLY A 113 18.66 9.77 -10.64
N LYS A 114 18.37 11.05 -10.37
CA LYS A 114 18.23 11.59 -9.01
C LYS A 114 16.89 11.20 -8.37
N ASN A 115 16.93 10.57 -7.20
CA ASN A 115 15.77 10.31 -6.34
C ASN A 115 16.06 10.87 -4.94
N LEU A 116 15.20 11.77 -4.46
CA LEU A 116 15.27 12.27 -3.09
C LEU A 116 14.58 11.28 -2.15
N ILE A 117 15.28 10.84 -1.11
CA ILE A 117 14.73 9.99 -0.06
C ILE A 117 14.76 10.78 1.23
N CYS A 118 13.63 10.80 1.93
CA CYS A 118 13.46 11.53 3.16
C CYS A 118 12.86 10.61 4.23
N ILE A 119 13.41 10.68 5.44
CA ILE A 119 12.86 10.00 6.62
C ILE A 119 12.44 11.10 7.57
N LYS A 120 11.13 11.22 7.82
CA LYS A 120 10.53 12.29 8.60
C LYS A 120 10.00 11.75 9.91
N LYS A 121 10.28 12.44 11.01
CA LYS A 121 9.59 12.19 12.28
C LYS A 121 8.11 12.50 12.09
N PHE A 122 7.26 11.58 12.53
CA PHE A 122 5.82 11.74 12.40
C PHE A 122 5.16 12.01 13.76
N ASP A 123 5.33 11.10 14.71
CA ASP A 123 4.83 11.27 16.08
C ASP A 123 5.80 10.72 17.15
N GLY A 124 5.44 10.97 18.42
CA GLY A 124 6.16 10.46 19.58
C GLY A 124 7.53 11.10 19.82
N ASP A 125 8.29 10.48 20.72
CA ASP A 125 9.66 10.88 21.08
C ASP A 125 10.66 9.85 20.50
N LEU A 126 10.57 9.62 19.18
CA LEU A 126 11.41 8.64 18.52
C LEU A 126 12.86 9.14 18.37
N ILE A 127 13.72 8.88 19.35
CA ILE A 127 15.19 8.95 19.20
C ILE A 127 15.75 7.62 18.63
N ALA A 128 15.16 7.09 17.55
CA ALA A 128 15.80 5.98 16.86
C ALA A 128 17.00 6.53 16.09
N SER A 129 18.20 6.00 16.34
CA SER A 129 19.34 6.28 15.46
C SER A 129 19.35 5.28 14.32
N ILE A 130 19.31 5.78 13.09
CA ILE A 130 19.54 4.95 11.90
C ILE A 130 21.02 4.60 11.87
N GLU A 131 21.34 3.31 11.98
CA GLU A 131 22.72 2.83 11.93
C GLU A 131 23.22 2.71 10.49
N ARG A 132 22.35 2.17 9.64
CA ARG A 132 22.70 1.82 8.27
C ARG A 132 21.43 1.80 7.43
N PHE A 133 21.56 2.26 6.20
CA PHE A 133 20.55 1.99 5.18
C PHE A 133 21.20 1.46 3.91
N VAL A 134 20.49 0.57 3.25
CA VAL A 134 20.95 -0.17 2.08
C VAL A 134 19.89 -0.08 1.00
N ILE A 135 20.28 0.32 -0.21
CA ILE A 135 19.40 0.39 -1.38
C ILE A 135 19.97 -0.52 -2.46
N LYS A 136 19.18 -1.50 -2.87
CA LYS A 136 19.56 -2.46 -3.92
C LYS A 136 18.44 -2.60 -4.95
N PRO A 137 18.78 -2.85 -6.23
CA PRO A 137 17.76 -3.25 -7.21
C PRO A 137 16.94 -4.43 -6.68
N SER A 138 15.64 -4.39 -6.95
CA SER A 138 14.70 -5.46 -6.61
C SER A 138 14.17 -6.10 -7.88
N ASP A 139 14.07 -7.43 -7.87
CA ASP A 139 13.36 -8.19 -8.90
C ASP A 139 11.88 -8.38 -8.53
N HIS A 140 11.48 -8.00 -7.30
CA HIS A 140 10.11 -8.08 -6.84
C HIS A 140 9.33 -6.85 -7.30
N THR A 141 8.08 -7.08 -7.66
CA THR A 141 7.19 -6.02 -8.14
C THR A 141 6.16 -5.66 -7.09
N ILE A 142 5.57 -4.48 -7.23
CA ILE A 142 4.48 -4.05 -6.37
C ILE A 142 3.16 -4.44 -7.03
N LYS A 143 2.29 -5.10 -6.28
CA LYS A 143 0.90 -5.40 -6.65
C LYS A 143 0.00 -4.61 -5.72
N MET A 144 -1.01 -3.95 -6.24
CA MET A 144 -1.85 -3.05 -5.43
C MET A 144 -3.31 -3.45 -5.51
N VAL A 145 -3.93 -3.74 -4.38
CA VAL A 145 -5.38 -3.90 -4.23
C VAL A 145 -5.93 -2.56 -3.76
N ILE A 146 -6.78 -1.94 -4.55
CA ILE A 146 -7.41 -0.66 -4.20
C ILE A 146 -8.91 -0.92 -4.14
N VAL A 147 -9.52 -0.65 -3.00
CA VAL A 147 -10.95 -0.91 -2.78
C VAL A 147 -11.66 0.30 -2.17
N PRO A 148 -12.97 0.45 -2.41
CA PRO A 148 -13.77 1.52 -1.82
C PRO A 148 -13.86 1.44 -0.30
N HIS A 149 -14.21 0.25 0.23
CA HIS A 149 -14.58 0.04 1.63
C HIS A 149 -13.80 -1.13 2.27
N GLU A 150 -13.76 -1.13 3.60
CA GLU A 150 -13.19 -2.20 4.43
C GLU A 150 -14.07 -3.46 4.47
N ASP A 151 -13.74 -4.46 3.65
CA ASP A 151 -14.35 -5.80 3.46
C ASP A 151 -14.17 -6.25 2.00
N ASP A 152 -14.28 -5.29 1.07
CA ASP A 152 -14.16 -5.48 -0.37
C ASP A 152 -12.85 -6.19 -0.79
N GLU A 153 -11.74 -5.89 -0.12
CA GLU A 153 -10.43 -6.49 -0.36
C GLU A 153 -10.44 -8.00 -0.09
N ILE A 154 -11.23 -8.42 0.90
CA ILE A 154 -11.37 -9.83 1.27
C ILE A 154 -12.38 -10.51 0.35
N PHE A 155 -13.51 -9.86 0.05
CA PHE A 155 -14.53 -10.44 -0.82
C PHE A 155 -14.01 -10.74 -2.22
N ALA A 156 -13.33 -9.78 -2.84
CA ALA A 156 -12.89 -9.89 -4.22
C ALA A 156 -11.49 -10.53 -4.38
N PHE A 157 -10.58 -10.33 -3.42
CA PHE A 157 -9.14 -10.55 -3.66
C PHE A 157 -8.38 -11.31 -2.58
N ALA A 158 -9.02 -11.91 -1.57
CA ALA A 158 -8.31 -12.62 -0.50
C ALA A 158 -7.41 -13.76 -1.00
N GLY A 159 -7.88 -14.58 -1.94
CA GLY A 159 -7.10 -15.64 -2.58
C GLY A 159 -5.97 -15.08 -3.44
N SER A 160 -6.28 -14.05 -4.22
CA SER A 160 -5.31 -13.33 -5.06
C SER A 160 -4.17 -12.71 -4.22
N ILE A 161 -4.49 -12.07 -3.09
CA ILE A 161 -3.52 -11.51 -2.13
C ILE A 161 -2.59 -12.61 -1.62
N GLN A 162 -3.14 -13.73 -1.15
CA GLN A 162 -2.34 -14.85 -0.63
C GLN A 162 -1.38 -15.41 -1.69
N GLN A 163 -1.84 -15.57 -2.93
CA GLN A 163 -1.01 -16.09 -4.01
C GLN A 163 0.09 -15.10 -4.44
N MET A 164 -0.21 -13.80 -4.50
CA MET A 164 0.79 -12.76 -4.77
C MET A 164 1.87 -12.74 -3.67
N LEU A 165 1.48 -12.77 -2.40
CA LEU A 165 2.42 -12.86 -1.27
C LEU A 165 3.29 -14.12 -1.34
N LYS A 166 2.69 -15.28 -1.65
CA LYS A 166 3.41 -16.55 -1.82
C LYS A 166 4.43 -16.52 -2.97
N ASN A 167 4.18 -15.73 -4.00
CA ASN A 167 5.10 -15.50 -5.11
C ASN A 167 6.24 -14.52 -4.77
N GLY A 168 6.20 -13.89 -3.60
CA GLY A 168 7.18 -12.92 -3.14
C GLY A 168 6.89 -11.47 -3.58
N ASP A 169 5.72 -11.20 -4.15
CA ASP A 169 5.32 -9.84 -4.54
C ASP A 169 5.14 -8.93 -3.30
N ASP A 170 5.40 -7.64 -3.47
CA ASP A 170 5.07 -6.61 -2.48
C ASP A 170 3.61 -6.20 -2.67
N VAL A 171 2.71 -6.85 -1.93
CA VAL A 171 1.26 -6.59 -1.99
C VAL A 171 0.90 -5.43 -1.08
N ARG A 172 0.25 -4.40 -1.64
CA ARG A 172 -0.24 -3.22 -0.94
C ARG A 172 -1.74 -3.10 -1.06
N VAL A 173 -2.41 -2.77 0.03
CA VAL A 173 -3.88 -2.61 0.06
C VAL A 173 -4.20 -1.15 0.37
N VAL A 174 -5.08 -0.54 -0.42
CA VAL A 174 -5.46 0.87 -0.31
C VAL A 174 -6.98 0.99 -0.23
N PHE A 175 -7.47 1.64 0.82
CA PHE A 175 -8.89 1.90 1.05
C PHE A 175 -9.22 3.35 0.72
N LEU A 176 -10.23 3.60 -0.10
CA LEU A 176 -10.65 4.98 -0.42
C LEU A 176 -11.39 5.62 0.74
N THR A 177 -12.29 4.89 1.37
CA THR A 177 -13.15 5.39 2.45
C THR A 177 -12.88 4.68 3.76
N ASN A 178 -13.56 5.12 4.83
CA ASN A 178 -13.57 4.43 6.13
C ASN A 178 -14.86 3.59 6.35
N GLY A 179 -15.67 3.38 5.30
CA GLY A 179 -16.87 2.56 5.39
C GLY A 179 -17.89 3.04 6.43
N ASP A 180 -17.90 4.33 6.71
CA ASP A 180 -18.52 4.96 7.88
C ASP A 180 -19.95 5.47 7.60
N TYR A 181 -20.63 4.99 6.55
CA TYR A 181 -21.90 5.56 6.05
C TYR A 181 -22.94 5.91 7.12
N PHE A 182 -23.09 5.06 8.16
CA PHE A 182 -24.13 5.23 9.17
C PHE A 182 -23.72 6.11 10.35
N ASN A 183 -22.46 6.09 10.76
CA ASN A 183 -21.92 6.92 11.85
C ASN A 183 -20.39 6.92 11.81
N LYS A 184 -19.77 7.99 12.32
CA LYS A 184 -18.31 8.17 12.34
C LYS A 184 -17.60 7.12 13.19
N GLU A 185 -18.23 6.69 14.29
CA GLU A 185 -17.67 5.74 15.24
C GLU A 185 -17.47 4.35 14.62
N LEU A 186 -18.15 4.05 13.51
CA LEU A 186 -17.98 2.83 12.74
C LEU A 186 -16.64 2.79 12.00
N GLY A 187 -16.10 3.94 11.55
CA GLY A 187 -14.86 3.98 10.78
C GLY A 187 -13.67 3.32 11.49
N PRO A 188 -13.33 3.71 12.73
CA PRO A 188 -12.29 3.04 13.51
C PRO A 188 -12.52 1.54 13.71
N VAL A 189 -13.77 1.11 13.84
CA VAL A 189 -14.11 -0.33 13.96
C VAL A 189 -13.75 -1.05 12.66
N ARG A 190 -14.22 -0.55 11.51
CA ARG A 190 -13.97 -1.16 10.19
C ARG A 190 -12.49 -1.16 9.82
N ILE A 191 -11.76 -0.08 10.09
CA ILE A 191 -10.29 -0.02 9.95
C ILE A 191 -9.65 -1.19 10.72
N SER A 192 -10.02 -1.40 11.99
CA SER A 192 -9.48 -2.51 12.78
C SER A 192 -9.87 -3.89 12.24
N GLU A 193 -11.08 -4.04 11.70
CA GLU A 193 -11.55 -5.31 11.11
C GLU A 193 -10.73 -5.67 9.86
N SER A 194 -10.56 -4.74 8.91
CA SER A 194 -9.70 -4.97 7.73
C SER A 194 -8.25 -5.24 8.10
N LEU A 195 -7.69 -4.53 9.10
CA LEU A 195 -6.32 -4.79 9.56
C LEU A 195 -6.15 -6.24 10.07
N ARG A 196 -7.09 -6.76 10.87
CA ARG A 196 -7.04 -8.14 11.36
C ARG A 196 -7.30 -9.16 10.26
N ALA A 197 -8.24 -8.86 9.36
CA ALA A 197 -8.54 -9.72 8.21
C ALA A 197 -7.32 -9.87 7.28
N LEU A 198 -6.63 -8.76 6.98
CA LEU A 198 -5.43 -8.76 6.15
C LEU A 198 -4.22 -9.38 6.84
N GLU A 199 -4.13 -9.29 8.17
CA GLU A 199 -3.11 -10.00 8.96
C GLU A 199 -3.25 -11.53 8.82
N ILE A 200 -4.49 -12.06 8.81
CA ILE A 200 -4.76 -13.49 8.55
C ILE A 200 -4.21 -13.92 7.18
N LEU A 201 -4.30 -13.05 6.17
CA LEU A 201 -3.76 -13.33 4.83
C LEU A 201 -2.24 -13.14 4.72
N GLY A 202 -1.59 -12.62 5.77
CA GLY A 202 -0.15 -12.37 5.81
C GLY A 202 0.29 -11.01 5.26
N VAL A 203 -0.64 -10.07 5.03
CA VAL A 203 -0.28 -8.70 4.63
C VAL A 203 0.28 -7.96 5.84
N VAL A 204 1.47 -7.39 5.68
CA VAL A 204 2.08 -6.59 6.74
C VAL A 204 1.35 -5.26 6.88
N ARG A 205 1.12 -4.82 8.12
CA ARG A 205 0.38 -3.59 8.43
C ARG A 205 0.87 -2.34 7.69
N SER A 206 2.20 -2.22 7.53
CA SER A 206 2.81 -1.07 6.84
C SER A 206 2.60 -1.05 5.31
N ASN A 207 1.99 -2.09 4.75
CA ASN A 207 1.56 -2.16 3.36
C ASN A 207 0.06 -1.82 3.18
N ILE A 208 -0.62 -1.43 4.26
CA ILE A 208 -2.04 -1.09 4.26
C ILE A 208 -2.18 0.44 4.40
N THR A 209 -2.90 1.07 3.49
CA THR A 209 -3.09 2.53 3.43
C THR A 209 -4.57 2.86 3.42
N PHE A 210 -4.98 3.79 4.26
CA PHE A 210 -6.34 4.35 4.26
C PHE A 210 -6.28 5.78 3.72
N LEU A 211 -7.14 6.13 2.78
CA LEU A 211 -7.28 7.51 2.31
C LEU A 211 -8.25 8.32 3.18
N GLY A 212 -9.20 7.65 3.83
CA GLY A 212 -10.08 8.25 4.84
C GLY A 212 -11.20 9.12 4.29
N TYR A 213 -11.54 9.02 2.99
CA TYR A 213 -12.68 9.76 2.43
C TYR A 213 -14.01 9.25 3.01
N GLY A 214 -15.05 10.08 2.96
CA GLY A 214 -16.36 9.69 3.46
C GLY A 214 -17.04 8.65 2.56
N ASP A 215 -17.68 7.66 3.17
CA ASP A 215 -18.49 6.66 2.47
C ASP A 215 -19.64 7.33 1.66
N ALA A 216 -19.96 6.74 0.51
CA ALA A 216 -20.93 7.18 -0.50
C ALA A 216 -20.60 8.52 -1.19
N LEU A 217 -19.36 9.02 -1.08
CA LEU A 217 -18.93 10.26 -1.72
C LEU A 217 -18.14 10.08 -3.02
N ILE A 218 -17.55 8.91 -3.28
CA ILE A 218 -16.53 8.75 -4.34
C ILE A 218 -17.07 9.16 -5.72
N SER A 219 -18.34 8.83 -6.01
CA SER A 219 -19.00 9.27 -7.24
C SER A 219 -19.15 10.79 -7.35
N SER A 220 -19.48 11.48 -6.26
CA SER A 220 -19.64 12.94 -6.24
C SER A 220 -18.28 13.62 -6.38
N LEU A 221 -17.26 13.10 -5.70
CA LEU A 221 -15.88 13.58 -5.81
C LEU A 221 -15.36 13.43 -7.24
N PHE A 222 -15.61 12.28 -7.90
CA PHE A 222 -15.20 12.07 -9.30
C PHE A 222 -15.81 13.12 -10.24
N LEU A 223 -17.12 13.36 -10.12
CA LEU A 223 -17.84 14.31 -10.98
C LEU A 223 -17.44 15.77 -10.71
N ALA A 224 -16.83 16.05 -9.56
CA ALA A 224 -16.37 17.37 -9.13
C ALA A 224 -14.84 17.53 -9.17
N CYS A 225 -14.09 16.65 -9.86
CA CYS A 225 -12.62 16.73 -9.96
C CYS A 225 -12.06 18.05 -10.52
N GLU A 226 -12.88 18.81 -11.24
CA GLU A 226 -12.51 20.11 -11.83
C GLU A 226 -13.01 21.31 -11.01
N THR A 227 -13.48 21.09 -9.78
CA THR A 227 -13.95 22.14 -8.87
C THR A 227 -13.24 22.06 -7.52
N ASP A 228 -13.25 23.17 -6.78
CA ASP A 228 -12.79 23.24 -5.39
C ASP A 228 -13.95 22.96 -4.40
N GLU A 229 -14.99 22.25 -4.85
CA GLU A 229 -16.15 21.93 -4.01
C GLU A 229 -15.74 20.95 -2.90
N VAL A 230 -16.16 21.26 -1.67
CA VAL A 230 -15.98 20.39 -0.51
C VAL A 230 -17.33 19.76 -0.18
N PHE A 231 -17.36 18.43 -0.17
CA PHE A 231 -18.53 17.63 0.11
C PHE A 231 -18.62 17.30 1.60
N GLU A 232 -19.85 17.18 2.10
CA GLU A 232 -20.13 16.70 3.45
C GLU A 232 -20.61 15.25 3.37
N SER A 233 -19.99 14.35 4.15
CA SER A 233 -20.41 12.94 4.23
C SER A 233 -21.73 12.79 5.01
N LYS A 234 -22.31 11.59 4.97
CA LYS A 234 -23.49 11.26 5.80
C LYS A 234 -23.27 11.46 7.29
N CYS A 235 -22.02 11.37 7.73
CA CYS A 235 -21.61 11.54 9.13
C CYS A 235 -21.18 12.98 9.45
N HIS A 236 -21.52 13.94 8.59
CA HIS A 236 -21.22 15.37 8.75
C HIS A 236 -19.72 15.70 8.82
N LEU A 237 -18.90 14.88 8.16
CA LEU A 237 -17.46 15.13 7.99
C LEU A 237 -17.19 15.77 6.63
N THR A 238 -16.13 16.56 6.57
CA THR A 238 -15.70 17.27 5.35
C THR A 238 -14.22 17.07 5.04
N GLU A 239 -13.53 16.23 5.80
CA GLU A 239 -12.11 15.95 5.66
C GLU A 239 -11.75 14.51 6.02
N THR A 240 -10.65 14.03 5.45
CA THR A 240 -10.14 12.68 5.66
C THR A 240 -9.73 12.45 7.10
N TYR A 241 -9.78 11.20 7.54
CA TYR A 241 -9.29 10.82 8.85
C TYR A 241 -8.84 9.36 8.87
N GLY A 242 -7.94 9.03 9.80
CA GLY A 242 -7.61 7.66 10.19
C GLY A 242 -7.99 7.38 11.65
N ASP A 243 -7.41 6.35 12.25
CA ASP A 243 -7.50 6.10 13.69
C ASP A 243 -6.13 6.18 14.37
N SER A 244 -5.75 7.39 14.77
CA SER A 244 -4.47 7.66 15.42
C SER A 244 -4.31 6.92 16.75
N SER A 245 -5.40 6.51 17.40
CA SER A 245 -5.34 5.74 18.65
C SER A 245 -4.75 4.34 18.44
N GLN A 246 -4.80 3.86 17.21
CA GLN A 246 -4.21 2.60 16.76
C GLN A 246 -2.99 2.82 15.87
N GLY A 247 -2.48 4.06 15.72
CA GLY A 247 -1.38 4.36 14.81
C GLY A 247 -1.75 4.28 13.32
N VAL A 248 -3.02 4.47 12.98
CA VAL A 248 -3.50 4.57 11.60
C VAL A 248 -3.78 6.04 11.27
N TYR A 249 -3.26 6.49 10.14
CA TYR A 249 -3.42 7.86 9.66
C TYR A 249 -3.87 7.82 8.22
N ASP A 250 -4.64 8.81 7.77
CA ASP A 250 -4.97 8.91 6.36
C ASP A 250 -3.75 9.31 5.53
N TYR A 251 -3.74 8.87 4.28
CA TYR A 251 -2.64 9.08 3.35
C TYR A 251 -2.30 10.56 3.17
N HIS A 252 -3.30 11.45 3.07
CA HIS A 252 -3.06 12.87 2.85
C HIS A 252 -2.30 13.49 4.04
N PHE A 253 -2.68 13.11 5.26
CA PHE A 253 -1.98 13.50 6.47
C PHE A 253 -0.57 12.93 6.54
N LEU A 254 -0.37 11.66 6.20
CA LEU A 254 0.96 11.04 6.09
C LEU A 254 1.86 11.75 5.07
N ASN A 255 1.28 12.22 3.97
CA ASN A 255 2.02 12.84 2.88
C ASN A 255 2.33 14.33 3.13
N SER A 256 1.36 15.09 3.65
CA SER A 256 1.39 16.56 3.71
C SER A 256 1.41 17.15 5.13
N GLY A 257 1.07 16.36 6.14
CA GLY A 257 0.86 16.82 7.52
C GLY A 257 -0.51 17.46 7.79
N ASN A 258 -1.44 17.44 6.83
CA ASN A 258 -2.83 17.90 6.98
C ASN A 258 -3.79 16.85 6.46
N HIS A 259 -5.02 16.80 6.98
CA HIS A 259 -6.11 16.01 6.40
C HIS A 259 -6.59 16.66 5.09
N ALA A 260 -6.99 15.84 4.11
CA ALA A 260 -7.57 16.32 2.86
C ALA A 260 -9.04 16.70 3.06
N SER A 261 -9.46 17.87 2.59
CA SER A 261 -10.90 18.12 2.42
C SER A 261 -11.50 17.12 1.41
N TYR A 262 -12.75 16.72 1.60
CA TYR A 262 -13.50 15.88 0.66
C TYR A 262 -13.80 16.64 -0.64
N SER A 263 -12.82 16.69 -1.54
CA SER A 263 -12.91 17.32 -2.85
C SER A 263 -12.41 16.36 -3.92
N GLY A 264 -12.94 16.51 -5.13
CA GLY A 264 -12.49 15.71 -6.28
C GLY A 264 -11.01 15.91 -6.60
N ASN A 265 -10.49 17.12 -6.42
CA ASN A 265 -9.08 17.41 -6.64
C ASN A 265 -8.17 16.65 -5.66
N ASN A 266 -8.50 16.62 -4.36
CA ASN A 266 -7.65 15.97 -3.37
C ASN A 266 -7.56 14.46 -3.60
N ILE A 267 -8.70 13.77 -3.81
CA ILE A 267 -8.67 12.31 -4.03
C ILE A 267 -7.92 11.97 -5.32
N ARG A 268 -8.07 12.79 -6.38
CA ARG A 268 -7.32 12.61 -7.63
C ARG A 268 -5.82 12.74 -7.41
N GLU A 269 -5.37 13.74 -6.65
CA GLU A 269 -3.95 13.95 -6.38
C GLU A 269 -3.38 12.89 -5.43
N ASP A 270 -4.14 12.43 -4.45
CA ASP A 270 -3.73 11.31 -3.57
C ASP A 270 -3.55 10.01 -4.36
N LEU A 271 -4.53 9.67 -5.21
CA LEU A 271 -4.46 8.47 -6.07
C LEU A 271 -3.33 8.57 -7.11
N LEU A 272 -3.13 9.75 -7.70
CA LEU A 272 -2.00 10.00 -8.60
C LEU A 272 -0.67 9.83 -7.87
N SER A 273 -0.55 10.40 -6.67
CA SER A 273 0.63 10.32 -5.81
C SER A 273 0.96 8.86 -5.47
N ILE A 274 -0.04 8.08 -5.07
CA ILE A 274 0.11 6.65 -4.75
C ILE A 274 0.57 5.86 -5.97
N LEU A 275 -0.09 6.00 -7.13
CA LEU A 275 0.33 5.26 -8.32
C LEU A 275 1.68 5.74 -8.86
N ASP A 276 2.01 7.03 -8.71
CA ASP A 276 3.28 7.57 -9.18
C ASP A 276 4.48 7.04 -8.43
N ILE A 277 4.37 6.99 -7.09
CA ILE A 277 5.50 6.59 -6.26
C ILE A 277 5.67 5.07 -6.19
N ASN A 278 4.57 4.32 -6.32
CA ASN A 278 4.58 2.87 -6.22
C ASN A 278 4.74 2.17 -7.56
N ARG A 279 4.27 2.76 -8.67
CA ARG A 279 4.29 2.16 -10.02
C ARG A 279 3.85 0.69 -10.07
N PRO A 280 2.76 0.27 -9.40
CA PRO A 280 2.41 -1.14 -9.29
C PRO A 280 2.29 -1.80 -10.67
N GLU A 281 2.79 -3.03 -10.81
CA GLU A 281 2.72 -3.80 -12.07
C GLU A 281 1.28 -4.22 -12.38
N ALA A 282 0.51 -4.54 -11.34
CA ALA A 282 -0.91 -4.82 -11.46
C ALA A 282 -1.69 -4.12 -10.34
N ILE A 283 -2.86 -3.62 -10.70
CA ILE A 283 -3.79 -2.90 -9.83
C ILE A 283 -5.11 -3.68 -9.85
N PHE A 284 -5.59 -4.10 -8.69
CA PHE A 284 -6.84 -4.85 -8.50
C PHE A 284 -7.89 -3.91 -7.91
N VAL A 285 -9.04 -3.81 -8.56
CA VAL A 285 -10.11 -2.84 -8.26
C VAL A 285 -11.49 -3.46 -8.43
N THR A 286 -12.50 -2.81 -7.88
CA THR A 286 -13.90 -3.13 -8.20
C THR A 286 -14.28 -2.66 -9.61
N SER A 287 -15.30 -3.29 -10.19
CA SER A 287 -15.65 -3.19 -11.61
C SER A 287 -16.52 -1.98 -11.95
N THR A 288 -16.45 -1.54 -13.20
CA THR A 288 -17.41 -0.58 -13.79
C THR A 288 -18.86 -1.05 -13.79
N THR A 289 -19.10 -2.36 -13.66
CA THR A 289 -20.42 -2.99 -13.69
C THR A 289 -21.11 -3.04 -12.32
N GLU A 290 -20.43 -2.58 -11.28
CA GLU A 290 -20.97 -2.49 -9.92
C GLU A 290 -22.17 -1.54 -9.88
N TRP A 291 -23.23 -1.93 -9.15
CA TRP A 291 -24.35 -1.00 -8.91
C TRP A 291 -23.99 0.06 -7.86
N HIS A 292 -23.08 -0.27 -6.93
CA HIS A 292 -22.65 0.67 -5.89
C HIS A 292 -21.78 1.78 -6.52
N PRO A 293 -22.15 3.07 -6.38
CA PRO A 293 -21.43 4.16 -7.03
C PRO A 293 -19.96 4.22 -6.66
N ASP A 294 -19.60 4.00 -5.39
CA ASP A 294 -18.19 4.11 -5.00
C ASP A 294 -17.29 3.06 -5.66
N HIS A 295 -17.81 1.85 -5.85
CA HIS A 295 -17.10 0.79 -6.56
C HIS A 295 -16.90 1.17 -8.02
N LYS A 296 -17.98 1.57 -8.70
CA LYS A 296 -17.94 1.95 -10.10
C LYS A 296 -16.98 3.12 -10.37
N TYR A 297 -17.01 4.14 -9.53
CA TYR A 297 -16.21 5.35 -9.73
C TYR A 297 -14.76 5.21 -9.27
N LEU A 298 -14.43 4.27 -8.38
CA LEU A 298 -13.05 3.86 -8.16
C LEU A 298 -12.39 3.39 -9.45
N TYR A 299 -13.04 2.52 -10.23
CA TYR A 299 -12.50 2.08 -11.52
C TYR A 299 -12.23 3.28 -12.43
N ALA A 300 -13.19 4.23 -12.51
CA ALA A 300 -13.05 5.42 -13.34
C ALA A 300 -11.85 6.29 -12.93
N PHE A 301 -11.66 6.53 -11.62
CA PHE A 301 -10.48 7.20 -11.10
C PHE A 301 -9.18 6.49 -11.50
N MET A 302 -9.13 5.17 -11.39
CA MET A 302 -7.93 4.39 -11.73
C MET A 302 -7.63 4.44 -13.22
N ASP A 303 -8.65 4.30 -14.08
CA ASP A 303 -8.48 4.40 -15.53
C ASP A 303 -7.94 5.77 -15.96
N GLU A 304 -8.47 6.87 -15.40
CA GLU A 304 -7.98 8.21 -15.69
C GLU A 304 -6.56 8.45 -15.16
N THR A 305 -6.27 7.97 -13.95
CA THR A 305 -4.96 8.14 -13.30
C THR A 305 -3.88 7.39 -14.07
N ILE A 306 -4.12 6.13 -14.45
CA ILE A 306 -3.21 5.34 -15.28
C ILE A 306 -2.99 6.04 -16.63
N LYS A 307 -4.05 6.43 -17.34
CA LYS A 307 -3.92 7.18 -18.61
C LYS A 307 -3.12 8.47 -18.48
N LYS A 308 -3.21 9.17 -17.35
CA LYS A 308 -2.40 10.38 -17.06
C LYS A 308 -0.93 10.03 -16.88
N LEU A 309 -0.62 8.96 -16.14
CA LEU A 309 0.74 8.48 -15.92
C LEU A 309 1.39 7.93 -17.21
N ASN A 310 0.67 7.16 -18.02
CA ASN A 310 1.18 6.60 -19.28
C ASN A 310 1.59 7.67 -20.31
N LYS A 311 0.97 8.86 -20.25
CA LYS A 311 1.36 10.00 -21.09
C LYS A 311 2.69 10.62 -20.65
N SER A 312 3.05 10.43 -19.38
CA SER A 312 4.22 11.05 -18.75
C SER A 312 5.40 10.06 -18.65
N TYR A 313 5.10 8.77 -18.58
CA TYR A 313 6.05 7.69 -18.31
C TYR A 313 5.71 6.45 -19.14
N ASP A 314 6.73 5.63 -19.43
CA ASP A 314 6.55 4.28 -19.95
C ASP A 314 6.05 3.35 -18.82
N TYR A 315 4.78 3.50 -18.46
CA TYR A 315 4.10 2.80 -17.40
C TYR A 315 2.86 2.14 -17.98
N HIS A 316 2.75 0.82 -17.88
CA HIS A 316 1.68 0.04 -18.51
C HIS A 316 1.21 -1.07 -17.56
N PRO A 317 0.55 -0.72 -16.45
CA PRO A 317 0.09 -1.72 -15.48
C PRO A 317 -1.08 -2.52 -16.05
N SER A 318 -1.28 -3.72 -15.50
CA SER A 318 -2.55 -4.43 -15.66
C SER A 318 -3.58 -3.86 -14.68
N LEU A 319 -4.78 -3.49 -15.16
CA LEU A 319 -5.92 -3.14 -14.31
C LEU A 319 -6.89 -4.32 -14.26
N CYS A 320 -6.88 -5.02 -13.14
CA CYS A 320 -7.68 -6.21 -12.85
C CYS A 320 -8.97 -5.78 -12.14
N GLN A 321 -10.13 -6.01 -12.74
CA GLN A 321 -11.42 -5.63 -12.14
C GLN A 321 -12.26 -6.84 -11.75
N SER A 322 -12.83 -6.82 -10.55
CA SER A 322 -13.76 -7.87 -10.06
C SER A 322 -15.11 -7.27 -9.64
N VAL A 323 -16.11 -8.12 -9.42
CA VAL A 323 -17.47 -7.72 -9.07
C VAL A 323 -17.86 -8.29 -7.72
N ILE A 324 -18.17 -7.39 -6.79
CA ILE A 324 -18.75 -7.70 -5.49
C ILE A 324 -20.27 -7.65 -5.61
N HIS A 325 -20.81 -6.55 -6.13
CA HIS A 325 -22.24 -6.40 -6.33
C HIS A 325 -22.65 -6.61 -7.80
N GLY A 326 -23.05 -7.85 -8.10
CA GLY A 326 -23.60 -8.25 -9.39
C GLY A 326 -24.98 -7.64 -9.71
N ASP A 327 -25.49 -7.95 -10.90
CA ASP A 327 -26.74 -7.37 -11.42
C ASP A 327 -28.01 -8.08 -10.92
N SER A 328 -27.84 -9.14 -10.12
CA SER A 328 -28.91 -9.96 -9.54
C SER A 328 -28.85 -9.91 -8.02
N ALA A 329 -30.02 -9.88 -7.37
CA ALA A 329 -30.13 -9.94 -5.91
C ALA A 329 -29.65 -11.29 -5.32
N ASP A 330 -29.66 -12.35 -6.14
CA ASP A 330 -29.21 -13.69 -5.76
C ASP A 330 -27.68 -13.86 -5.91
N TRP A 331 -26.99 -12.82 -6.37
CA TRP A 331 -25.53 -12.81 -6.48
C TRP A 331 -24.86 -12.43 -5.14
N PRO A 332 -23.69 -13.01 -4.81
CA PRO A 332 -23.25 -14.32 -5.28
C PRO A 332 -24.13 -15.43 -4.67
N GLN A 333 -24.13 -16.63 -5.27
CA GLN A 333 -24.89 -17.76 -4.73
C GLN A 333 -24.53 -17.99 -3.26
N ARG A 334 -25.52 -17.93 -2.36
CA ARG A 334 -25.32 -18.13 -0.92
C ARG A 334 -24.74 -19.52 -0.62
N LEU A 335 -23.99 -19.62 0.47
CA LEU A 335 -23.43 -20.90 0.90
C LEU A 335 -24.54 -21.87 1.27
N GLU A 336 -24.40 -23.11 0.79
CA GLU A 336 -25.11 -24.26 1.33
C GLU A 336 -24.25 -24.94 2.38
N TYR A 337 -24.87 -25.68 3.29
CA TYR A 337 -24.18 -26.36 4.39
C TYR A 337 -24.49 -27.85 4.36
N ASP A 338 -23.48 -28.67 4.63
CA ASP A 338 -23.62 -30.12 4.70
C ASP A 338 -24.37 -30.56 5.99
N ALA A 339 -24.58 -31.86 6.14
CA ALA A 339 -25.26 -32.42 7.31
C ALA A 339 -24.52 -32.18 8.65
N ASN A 340 -23.24 -31.79 8.61
CA ASN A 340 -22.41 -31.46 9.76
C ASN A 340 -22.32 -29.94 10.00
N GLY A 341 -23.01 -29.12 9.19
CA GLY A 341 -22.96 -27.67 9.26
C GLY A 341 -21.69 -27.05 8.68
N GLN A 342 -20.92 -27.79 7.87
CA GLN A 342 -19.77 -27.26 7.15
C GLN A 342 -20.20 -26.63 5.83
N PRO A 343 -19.63 -25.48 5.43
CA PRO A 343 -19.99 -24.85 4.17
C PRO A 343 -19.57 -25.74 2.99
N ILE A 344 -20.48 -25.91 2.03
CA ILE A 344 -20.22 -26.57 0.76
C ILE A 344 -19.61 -25.53 -0.17
N ILE A 345 -18.30 -25.61 -0.35
CA ILE A 345 -17.56 -24.69 -1.19
C ILE A 345 -17.76 -25.09 -2.66
N VAL A 346 -18.11 -24.11 -3.47
CA VAL A 346 -18.35 -24.25 -4.91
C VAL A 346 -17.69 -23.08 -5.64
N SER A 347 -17.56 -23.22 -6.96
CA SER A 347 -17.10 -22.18 -7.85
C SER A 347 -18.06 -20.99 -7.97
N PHE A 348 -17.52 -19.81 -8.26
CA PHE A 348 -18.32 -18.67 -8.68
C PHE A 348 -19.04 -18.97 -10.01
N THR A 349 -20.24 -18.42 -10.13
CA THR A 349 -20.96 -18.33 -11.41
C THR A 349 -20.77 -16.93 -12.00
N THR A 350 -21.36 -16.65 -13.15
CA THR A 350 -21.32 -15.28 -13.69
C THR A 350 -22.06 -14.28 -12.79
N PRO A 351 -21.51 -13.08 -12.52
CA PRO A 351 -22.22 -12.00 -11.82
C PRO A 351 -23.32 -11.33 -12.65
N PHE A 352 -23.49 -11.76 -13.90
CA PHE A 352 -24.42 -11.17 -14.85
C PHE A 352 -25.58 -12.10 -15.19
N SER A 353 -26.80 -11.59 -15.05
CA SER A 353 -28.07 -12.22 -15.43
C SER A 353 -28.20 -12.43 -16.94
N THR A 354 -27.51 -11.61 -17.72
CA THR A 354 -27.42 -11.70 -19.18
C THR A 354 -25.98 -11.49 -19.63
N SER A 355 -25.64 -11.89 -20.88
CA SER A 355 -24.29 -11.70 -21.41
C SER A 355 -23.90 -10.21 -21.36
N ASN A 356 -22.77 -9.91 -20.72
CA ASN A 356 -22.20 -8.57 -20.68
C ASN A 356 -21.20 -8.42 -21.84
N PRO A 357 -21.41 -7.47 -22.77
CA PRO A 357 -20.55 -7.32 -23.94
C PRO A 357 -19.15 -6.78 -23.62
N ASP A 358 -19.00 -6.09 -22.48
CA ASP A 358 -17.73 -5.47 -22.07
C ASP A 358 -16.91 -6.42 -21.17
N LEU A 359 -17.58 -7.31 -20.43
CA LEU A 359 -16.97 -8.27 -19.50
C LEU A 359 -17.56 -9.67 -19.70
N SER A 360 -17.11 -10.38 -20.74
CA SER A 360 -17.52 -11.77 -21.00
C SER A 360 -17.01 -12.69 -19.90
N TRP A 361 -17.90 -13.49 -19.29
CA TRP A 361 -17.52 -14.46 -18.25
C TRP A 361 -16.49 -15.48 -18.73
N GLU A 362 -16.53 -15.86 -20.01
CA GLU A 362 -15.57 -16.81 -20.59
C GLU A 362 -14.13 -16.25 -20.67
N ASP A 363 -14.00 -14.92 -20.64
CA ASP A 363 -12.72 -14.21 -20.67
C ASP A 363 -12.21 -13.84 -19.27
N ALA A 364 -12.97 -14.18 -18.21
CA ALA A 364 -12.55 -13.92 -16.84
C ALA A 364 -11.31 -14.77 -16.49
N THR A 365 -10.36 -14.17 -15.79
CA THR A 365 -9.27 -14.91 -15.16
C THR A 365 -9.80 -15.49 -13.87
N HIS A 366 -9.71 -16.81 -13.73
CA HIS A 366 -10.08 -17.52 -12.51
C HIS A 366 -8.82 -17.87 -11.70
N VAL A 367 -8.82 -17.46 -10.44
CA VAL A 367 -7.81 -17.81 -9.45
C VAL A 367 -8.37 -18.96 -8.63
N ILE A 368 -7.82 -20.17 -8.78
CA ILE A 368 -8.27 -21.32 -8.00
C ILE A 368 -7.59 -21.27 -6.62
N LEU A 369 -8.37 -21.40 -5.56
CA LEU A 369 -7.89 -21.36 -4.18
C LEU A 369 -7.66 -22.79 -3.66
N SER A 370 -6.60 -22.96 -2.88
CA SER A 370 -6.39 -24.15 -2.04
C SER A 370 -7.30 -24.14 -0.80
N ASP A 371 -7.50 -25.30 -0.18
CA ASP A 371 -8.29 -25.42 1.06
C ASP A 371 -7.81 -24.45 2.17
N ASP A 372 -6.48 -24.28 2.31
CA ASP A 372 -5.91 -23.34 3.27
C ASP A 372 -6.24 -21.88 2.91
N GLU A 373 -6.17 -21.52 1.63
CA GLU A 373 -6.51 -20.15 1.16
C GLU A 373 -8.00 -19.85 1.33
N ILE A 374 -8.87 -20.83 1.11
CA ILE A 374 -10.32 -20.75 1.34
C ILE A 374 -10.60 -20.59 2.84
N ASN A 375 -9.94 -21.38 3.69
CA ASN A 375 -10.10 -21.28 5.15
C ASN A 375 -9.63 -19.92 5.66
N ASN A 376 -8.48 -19.42 5.21
CA ASN A 376 -8.00 -18.08 5.57
C ASN A 376 -8.97 -16.99 5.13
N LYS A 377 -9.54 -17.09 3.90
CA LYS A 377 -10.59 -16.17 3.44
C LYS A 377 -11.83 -16.23 4.34
N TYR A 378 -12.26 -17.43 4.72
CA TYR A 378 -13.41 -17.61 5.61
C TYR A 378 -13.18 -16.99 7.00
N GLU A 379 -12.00 -17.19 7.59
CA GLU A 379 -11.64 -16.56 8.86
C GLU A 379 -11.51 -15.03 8.73
N ALA A 380 -10.93 -14.54 7.63
CA ALA A 380 -10.86 -13.11 7.34
C ALA A 380 -12.26 -12.46 7.23
N ILE A 381 -13.24 -13.14 6.60
CA ILE A 381 -14.63 -12.64 6.53
C ILE A 381 -15.27 -12.51 7.92
N LYS A 382 -14.91 -13.37 8.89
CA LYS A 382 -15.46 -13.29 10.25
C LYS A 382 -15.02 -12.04 11.00
N GLU A 383 -13.86 -11.48 10.66
CA GLU A 383 -13.34 -10.28 11.33
C GLU A 383 -14.25 -9.07 11.15
N PHE A 384 -15.05 -9.01 10.08
CA PHE A 384 -16.03 -7.95 9.81
C PHE A 384 -17.32 -8.11 10.63
N VAL A 385 -17.19 -8.15 11.95
CA VAL A 385 -18.32 -8.26 12.89
C VAL A 385 -19.32 -7.11 12.67
N SER A 386 -18.84 -5.91 12.38
CA SER A 386 -19.69 -4.77 12.08
C SER A 386 -20.58 -4.98 10.85
N GLN A 387 -20.11 -5.73 9.86
CA GLN A 387 -20.85 -6.04 8.63
C GLN A 387 -21.68 -7.33 8.75
N ASN A 388 -21.23 -8.29 9.57
CA ASN A 388 -21.92 -9.57 9.79
C ASN A 388 -23.03 -9.48 10.84
N GLU A 389 -22.83 -8.66 11.88
CA GLU A 389 -23.67 -8.61 13.09
C GLU A 389 -24.11 -7.18 13.46
N GLY A 390 -23.97 -6.19 12.56
CA GLY A 390 -24.24 -4.76 12.81
C GLY A 390 -25.71 -4.37 13.07
N GLY A 391 -26.56 -5.30 13.49
CA GLY A 391 -27.97 -5.06 13.82
C GLY A 391 -28.86 -4.86 12.60
N ASP A 392 -29.93 -4.07 12.75
CA ASP A 392 -30.97 -3.92 11.72
C ASP A 392 -30.46 -3.31 10.40
N ASN A 393 -29.42 -2.48 10.45
CA ASN A 393 -28.82 -1.87 9.26
C ASN A 393 -28.08 -2.90 8.37
N TYR A 394 -27.66 -4.03 8.94
CA TYR A 394 -26.85 -5.07 8.29
C TYR A 394 -27.55 -6.43 8.33
N LYS A 395 -28.86 -6.44 8.54
CA LYS A 395 -29.64 -7.66 8.69
C LYS A 395 -29.61 -8.49 7.40
N GLY A 396 -29.06 -9.70 7.50
CA GLY A 396 -28.91 -10.63 6.36
C GLY A 396 -27.60 -10.46 5.59
N ASN A 397 -26.76 -9.48 5.94
CA ASN A 397 -25.47 -9.28 5.28
C ASN A 397 -24.50 -10.42 5.57
N SER A 398 -24.57 -11.07 6.74
CA SER A 398 -23.68 -12.21 7.02
C SER A 398 -23.78 -13.31 5.96
N GLU A 399 -25.00 -13.68 5.51
CA GLU A 399 -25.17 -14.69 4.46
C GLU A 399 -24.56 -14.22 3.13
N PHE A 400 -24.68 -12.93 2.80
CA PHE A 400 -24.06 -12.32 1.61
C PHE A 400 -22.53 -12.32 1.71
N ASN A 401 -21.97 -11.89 2.84
CA ASN A 401 -20.53 -11.78 3.08
C ASN A 401 -19.86 -13.16 2.98
N PHE A 402 -20.43 -14.17 3.67
CA PHE A 402 -19.89 -15.53 3.60
C PHE A 402 -20.08 -16.19 2.23
N ALA A 403 -21.00 -15.70 1.39
CA ALA A 403 -21.17 -16.21 0.03
C ALA A 403 -19.98 -15.91 -0.90
N PHE A 404 -18.99 -15.13 -0.46
CA PHE A 404 -17.71 -14.95 -1.17
C PHE A 404 -16.67 -16.03 -0.84
N CYS A 405 -16.96 -16.93 0.11
CA CYS A 405 -16.13 -18.11 0.35
C CYS A 405 -16.42 -19.16 -0.74
N LYS A 406 -15.57 -19.18 -1.78
CA LYS A 406 -15.73 -19.99 -3.00
C LYS A 406 -14.41 -20.70 -3.35
N GLU A 407 -14.48 -21.69 -4.24
CA GLU A 407 -13.29 -22.46 -4.67
C GLU A 407 -12.34 -21.63 -5.55
N ASP A 408 -12.85 -20.55 -6.11
CA ASP A 408 -12.11 -19.63 -6.97
C ASP A 408 -12.45 -18.16 -6.66
N GLU A 409 -11.60 -17.27 -7.16
CA GLU A 409 -11.87 -15.84 -7.35
C GLU A 409 -11.77 -15.52 -8.83
N PHE A 410 -12.29 -14.36 -9.24
CA PHE A 410 -12.23 -13.97 -10.64
C PHE A 410 -11.97 -12.47 -10.82
N TYR A 411 -11.39 -12.12 -11.96
CA TYR A 411 -11.27 -10.75 -12.43
C TYR A 411 -11.06 -10.69 -13.94
N TRP A 412 -11.35 -9.54 -14.55
CA TRP A 412 -11.00 -9.23 -15.94
C TRP A 412 -9.82 -8.29 -15.99
N ILE A 413 -8.95 -8.47 -16.99
CA ILE A 413 -7.73 -7.69 -17.12
C ILE A 413 -7.87 -6.69 -18.26
N LYS A 414 -7.66 -5.42 -17.97
CA LYS A 414 -7.41 -4.37 -18.96
C LYS A 414 -5.92 -4.08 -19.05
N GLN A 415 -5.38 -4.19 -20.25
CA GLN A 415 -4.01 -3.79 -20.58
C GLN A 415 -3.99 -2.37 -21.17
N TYR A 416 -2.94 -1.60 -20.88
CA TYR A 416 -2.81 -0.19 -21.27
C TYR A 416 -1.75 0.09 -22.33
#